data_AF-M0HR71-F1
#
_entry.id   AF-M0HR71-F1
#
_cell.length_a   1.000
_cell.length_b   1.000
_cell.length_c   1.000
_cell.angle_alpha   90.00
_cell.angle_beta   90.00
_cell.angle_gamma   90.00
#
_symmetry.space_group_name_H-M   'P 1'
#
loop_
_entity.id
_entity.type
_entity.pdbx_description
1 polymer ?
#
loop_
_entity_poly.entity_id
_entity_poly.type
_entity_poly.pdbx_seq_one_letter_code
_entity_poly.pdbx_strand_id
1 'polypeptide(L)'
;MPKPKDDFDTLYGYLLYEPADILDPDYMYTVGEIARLMQGLSPQDDLAEETEDRIIQWTIPWIVANQEDFVINDPRSDEPGYFGLHPDAVPEADEE
;
A
#
# COMPACT_ATOMS: atom_id res chain seq x y z
N MET A 1 -28.11 -0.32 10.85
CA MET A 1 -27.89 -1.12 12.10
C MET A 1 -27.06 -2.34 11.76
N PRO A 2 -26.23 -2.87 12.68
CA PRO A 2 -25.45 -4.09 12.46
C PRO A 2 -26.35 -5.32 12.22
N LYS A 3 -25.81 -6.33 11.55
CA LYS A 3 -26.45 -7.62 11.26
C LYS A 3 -25.71 -8.76 11.98
N PRO A 4 -26.39 -9.77 12.53
CA PRO A 4 -25.73 -10.94 13.10
C PRO A 4 -25.01 -11.75 12.00
N LYS A 5 -23.90 -12.41 12.35
CA LYS A 5 -23.10 -13.19 11.37
C LYS A 5 -23.86 -14.38 10.79
N ASP A 6 -24.79 -14.94 11.55
CA ASP A 6 -25.59 -16.11 11.14
C ASP A 6 -26.67 -15.76 10.10
N ASP A 7 -26.85 -14.47 9.75
CA ASP A 7 -27.67 -14.04 8.60
C ASP A 7 -26.96 -14.31 7.25
N PHE A 8 -25.68 -14.74 7.25
CA PHE A 8 -24.88 -14.92 6.05
C PHE A 8 -24.47 -16.39 5.85
N ASP A 9 -24.78 -16.97 4.69
CA ASP A 9 -24.46 -18.36 4.35
C ASP A 9 -22.95 -18.62 4.18
N THR A 10 -22.16 -17.57 3.93
CA THR A 10 -20.72 -17.69 3.71
C THR A 10 -20.01 -16.44 4.19
N LEU A 11 -18.87 -16.63 4.86
CA LEU A 11 -17.96 -15.57 5.28
C LEU A 11 -16.62 -15.80 4.59
N TYR A 12 -16.06 -14.74 4.01
CA TYR A 12 -14.74 -14.74 3.43
C TYR A 12 -13.76 -14.02 4.35
N GLY A 13 -12.49 -14.42 4.32
CA GLY A 13 -11.42 -13.61 4.88
C GLY A 13 -11.40 -12.26 4.17
N TYR A 14 -11.21 -11.19 4.92
CA TYR A 14 -10.93 -9.89 4.33
C TYR A 14 -9.46 -9.90 3.88
N LEU A 15 -9.23 -10.11 2.59
CA LEU A 15 -7.91 -10.12 1.99
C LEU A 15 -7.58 -8.72 1.46
N LEU A 16 -6.41 -8.23 1.83
CA LEU A 16 -5.80 -7.05 1.26
C LEU A 16 -4.62 -7.51 0.42
N TYR A 17 -4.28 -6.75 -0.63
CA TYR A 17 -3.06 -6.97 -1.37
C TYR A 17 -1.84 -6.88 -0.44
N GLU A 18 -0.86 -7.72 -0.68
CA GLU A 18 0.45 -7.64 -0.05
C GLU A 18 1.26 -6.51 -0.72
N PRO A 19 2.27 -5.93 -0.04
CA PRO A 19 3.08 -4.86 -0.64
C PRO A 19 3.72 -5.24 -1.98
N ALA A 20 4.18 -6.49 -2.11
CA ALA A 20 4.78 -7.02 -3.34
C ALA A 20 3.80 -7.13 -4.52
N ASP A 21 2.48 -7.17 -4.27
CA ASP A 21 1.47 -7.16 -5.32
C ASP A 21 1.30 -5.76 -5.95
N ILE A 22 1.72 -4.70 -5.24
CA ILE A 22 1.43 -3.30 -5.58
C ILE A 22 2.69 -2.56 -6.02
N LEU A 23 3.82 -2.82 -5.39
CA LEU A 23 5.05 -2.05 -5.55
C LEU A 23 6.04 -2.75 -6.46
N ASP A 24 6.72 -1.98 -7.29
CA ASP A 24 7.87 -2.47 -8.03
C ASP A 24 9.10 -2.51 -7.11
N PRO A 25 9.84 -3.63 -7.05
CA PRO A 25 10.99 -3.80 -6.15
C PRO A 25 12.15 -2.85 -6.43
N ASP A 26 12.24 -2.28 -7.64
CA ASP A 26 13.33 -1.38 -8.01
C ASP A 26 13.05 0.10 -7.67
N TYR A 27 11.87 0.42 -7.13
CA TYR A 27 11.42 1.79 -6.91
C TYR A 27 11.09 2.09 -5.44
N MET A 28 11.11 3.39 -5.14
CA MET A 28 10.76 3.97 -3.85
C MET A 28 9.67 5.03 -4.07
N TYR A 29 8.68 5.07 -3.20
CA TYR A 29 7.44 5.85 -3.37
C TYR A 29 7.09 6.65 -2.12
N THR A 30 6.55 7.84 -2.29
CA THR A 30 5.86 8.54 -1.20
C THR A 30 4.57 7.82 -0.82
N VAL A 31 4.03 8.12 0.38
CA VAL A 31 2.73 7.56 0.82
C VAL A 31 1.61 7.90 -0.17
N GLY A 32 1.64 9.09 -0.77
CA GLY A 32 0.64 9.50 -1.78
C GLY A 32 0.71 8.65 -3.05
N GLU A 33 1.92 8.36 -3.54
CA GLU A 33 2.12 7.48 -4.69
C GLU A 33 1.67 6.05 -4.41
N ILE A 34 1.98 5.50 -3.22
CA ILE A 34 1.47 4.19 -2.79
C ILE A 34 -0.05 4.19 -2.74
N ALA A 35 -0.66 5.25 -2.20
CA ALA A 35 -2.10 5.37 -2.13
C ALA A 35 -2.76 5.33 -3.52
N ARG A 36 -2.16 5.98 -4.52
CA ARG A 36 -2.60 5.92 -5.93
C ARG A 36 -2.46 4.51 -6.50
N LEU A 37 -1.31 3.86 -6.31
CA LEU A 37 -1.08 2.49 -6.78
C LEU A 37 -2.10 1.50 -6.18
N MET A 38 -2.44 1.64 -4.90
CA MET A 38 -3.51 0.85 -4.26
C MET A 38 -4.89 1.04 -4.90
N GLN A 39 -5.13 2.16 -5.60
CA GLN A 39 -6.36 2.39 -6.38
C GLN A 39 -6.24 1.91 -7.83
N GLY A 40 -5.09 1.35 -8.24
CA GLY A 40 -4.81 0.99 -9.63
C GLY A 40 -4.51 2.20 -10.53
N LEU A 41 -4.09 3.31 -9.95
CA LEU A 41 -3.71 4.55 -10.65
C LEU A 41 -2.19 4.62 -10.86
N SER A 42 -1.76 5.51 -11.75
CA SER A 42 -0.34 5.86 -11.89
C SER A 42 0.13 6.67 -10.68
N PRO A 43 1.40 6.54 -10.24
CA PRO A 43 1.99 7.40 -9.20
C PRO A 43 1.88 8.90 -9.51
N GLN A 44 1.85 9.24 -10.80
CA GLN A 44 1.85 10.62 -11.31
C GLN A 44 0.44 11.14 -11.67
N ASP A 45 -0.62 10.38 -11.39
CA ASP A 45 -1.99 10.83 -11.68
C ASP A 45 -2.39 11.99 -10.76
N ASP A 46 -2.95 13.04 -11.37
CA ASP A 46 -3.43 14.21 -10.64
C ASP A 46 -4.81 13.93 -10.03
N LEU A 47 -4.94 14.17 -8.72
CA LEU A 47 -6.15 13.96 -7.96
C LEU A 47 -6.57 15.24 -7.25
N ALA A 48 -7.87 15.39 -7.01
CA ALA A 48 -8.34 16.44 -6.13
C ALA A 48 -7.82 16.19 -4.70
N GLU A 49 -7.37 17.24 -4.02
CA GLU A 49 -6.77 17.19 -2.67
C GLU A 49 -7.60 16.38 -1.67
N GLU A 50 -8.92 16.59 -1.61
CA GLU A 50 -9.81 15.84 -0.71
C GLU A 50 -9.81 14.33 -0.99
N THR A 51 -9.69 13.94 -2.27
CA THR A 51 -9.62 12.53 -2.66
C THR A 51 -8.27 11.94 -2.28
N GLU A 52 -7.18 12.67 -2.54
CA GLU A 52 -5.82 12.24 -2.19
C GLU A 52 -5.66 12.07 -0.67
N ASP A 53 -6.11 13.03 0.13
CA ASP A 53 -6.09 12.96 1.59
C ASP A 53 -6.83 11.72 2.11
N ARG A 54 -7.97 11.38 1.50
CA ARG A 54 -8.78 10.24 1.92
C ARG A 54 -8.05 8.92 1.68
N ILE A 55 -7.46 8.74 0.49
CA ILE A 55 -6.77 7.49 0.15
C ILE A 55 -5.46 7.35 0.95
N ILE A 56 -4.77 8.45 1.24
CA ILE A 56 -3.60 8.46 2.12
C ILE A 56 -3.97 7.97 3.53
N GLN A 57 -5.08 8.45 4.09
CA GLN A 57 -5.55 8.03 5.41
C GLN A 57 -5.84 6.51 5.48
N TRP A 58 -6.26 5.89 4.39
CA TRP A 58 -6.49 4.44 4.32
C TRP A 58 -5.19 3.66 4.12
N THR A 59 -4.24 4.25 3.42
CA THR A 59 -2.94 3.64 3.08
C THR A 59 -2.02 3.56 4.29
N ILE A 60 -1.99 4.58 5.14
CA ILE A 60 -1.10 4.62 6.32
C ILE A 60 -1.27 3.40 7.25
N PRO A 61 -2.50 3.03 7.68
CA PRO A 61 -2.70 1.83 8.50
C PRO A 61 -2.22 0.54 7.82
N TRP A 62 -2.37 0.44 6.49
CA TRP A 62 -1.91 -0.71 5.73
C TRP A 62 -0.38 -0.77 5.67
N ILE A 63 0.31 0.36 5.48
CA ILE A 63 1.80 0.41 5.56
C ILE A 63 2.27 -0.03 6.95
N VAL A 64 1.66 0.51 8.02
CA VAL A 64 2.02 0.14 9.40
C VAL A 64 1.77 -1.34 9.69
N ALA A 65 0.68 -1.90 9.15
CA ALA A 65 0.37 -3.32 9.31
C ALA A 65 1.38 -4.25 8.61
N ASN A 66 2.01 -3.79 7.53
CA ASN A 66 2.99 -4.55 6.75
C ASN A 66 4.42 -4.02 6.92
N GLN A 67 4.73 -3.35 8.04
CA GLN A 67 6.00 -2.62 8.22
C GLN A 67 7.26 -3.47 8.01
N GLU A 68 7.19 -4.80 8.20
CA GLU A 68 8.30 -5.73 8.02
C GLU A 68 8.68 -5.90 6.53
N ASP A 69 7.74 -5.62 5.62
CA ASP A 69 7.93 -5.73 4.17
C ASP A 69 8.43 -4.43 3.53
N PHE A 70 8.67 -3.38 4.32
CA PHE A 70 9.07 -2.07 3.84
C PHE A 70 10.48 -1.67 4.26
N VAL A 71 11.13 -0.91 3.38
CA VAL A 71 12.28 -0.05 3.71
C VAL A 71 11.88 1.41 3.54
N ILE A 72 12.53 2.30 4.28
CA ILE A 72 12.37 3.76 4.16
C ILE A 72 13.75 4.38 3.91
N ASN A 73 13.83 5.39 3.03
CA ASN A 73 15.08 6.12 2.84
C ASN A 73 15.36 7.08 4.01
N ASP A 74 16.63 7.47 4.16
CA ASP A 74 16.99 8.64 4.97
C ASP A 74 16.41 9.90 4.29
N PRO A 75 15.55 10.70 4.97
CA PRO A 75 14.85 11.82 4.36
C PRO A 75 15.79 12.86 3.74
N ARG A 76 15.40 13.39 2.58
CA ARG A 76 16.11 14.50 1.93
C ARG A 76 15.56 15.82 2.46
N SER A 77 16.25 16.44 3.42
CA SER A 77 15.84 17.73 4.00
C SER A 77 14.47 17.64 4.71
N ASP A 78 13.51 18.44 4.27
CA ASP A 78 12.17 18.62 4.80
C ASP A 78 11.09 17.89 3.98
N GLU A 79 11.50 17.13 2.96
CA GLU A 79 10.62 16.32 2.15
C GLU A 79 10.22 15.01 2.88
N PRO A 80 9.00 14.48 2.63
CA PRO A 80 8.60 13.18 3.13
C PRO A 80 9.57 12.06 2.73
N GLY A 81 9.65 11.03 3.57
CA GLY A 81 10.32 9.79 3.22
C GLY A 81 9.59 9.05 2.09
N TYR A 82 10.39 8.36 1.30
CA TYR A 82 10.00 7.36 0.33
C TYR A 82 10.13 5.97 0.95
N PHE A 83 9.23 5.09 0.55
CA PHE A 83 9.08 3.72 0.99
C PHE A 83 9.22 2.79 -0.20
N GLY A 84 9.91 1.67 -0.03
CA GLY A 84 10.01 0.61 -1.05
C GLY A 84 9.94 -0.76 -0.40
N LEU A 85 10.01 -1.81 -1.20
CA LEU A 85 9.97 -3.18 -0.71
C LEU A 85 11.26 -3.54 0.03
N HIS A 86 11.12 -4.21 1.17
CA HIS A 86 12.24 -4.88 1.81
C HIS A 86 12.73 -6.01 0.89
N PRO A 87 14.06 -6.23 0.76
CA PRO A 87 14.59 -7.28 -0.12
C PRO A 87 14.01 -8.67 0.16
N ASP A 88 13.72 -8.98 1.42
CA ASP A 88 13.14 -10.26 1.83
C ASP A 88 11.65 -10.40 1.50
N ALA A 89 10.97 -9.29 1.17
CA ALA A 89 9.56 -9.27 0.77
C ALA A 89 9.37 -9.36 -0.75
N VAL A 90 10.46 -9.28 -1.53
CA VAL A 90 10.43 -9.48 -2.97
C VAL A 90 10.42 -10.99 -3.22
N PRO A 91 9.34 -11.56 -3.79
CA PRO A 91 9.35 -12.98 -4.13
C PRO A 91 10.49 -13.25 -5.11
N GLU A 92 11.25 -14.32 -4.88
CA GLU A 92 12.26 -14.77 -5.85
C GLU A 92 11.55 -14.92 -7.20
N ALA A 93 11.98 -14.15 -8.20
CA ALA A 93 11.43 -14.29 -9.54
C ALA A 93 11.62 -15.75 -9.93
N ASP A 94 10.51 -16.46 -10.17
CA ASP A 94 10.57 -17.82 -10.70
C ASP A 94 11.44 -17.77 -11.97
N GLU A 95 12.65 -18.31 -11.89
CA GLU A 95 13.56 -18.45 -13.03
C GLU A 95 12.92 -19.48 -14.00
N GLU A 96 12.01 -19.03 -14.87
CA GLU A 96 11.50 -19.80 -16.03
C GLU A 96 12.36 -19.62 -17.28
#